data_AF-A0A920KI20-F1
#
_entry.id   AF-A0A920KI20-F1
#
_cell.length_a   1.000
_cell.length_b   1.000
_cell.length_c   1.000
_cell.angle_alpha   90.00
_cell.angle_beta   90.00
_cell.angle_gamma   90.00
#
_symmetry.space_group_name_H-M   'P 1'
#
loop_
_entity.id
_entity.type
_entity.pdbx_description
1 polymer ?
#
loop_
_entity_poly.entity_id
_entity_poly.type
_entity_poly.pdbx_seq_one_letter_code
_entity_poly.pdbx_strand_id
1 'polypeptide(L)'
;MSKYCPTWIIDCIIAEASIDFIELEVGLEFISKKYTEGIRNIYEDVENVNIYEGVKRMVEFCVSEEINENSNIILSQFSYYKFYFVNKNTQRNFSTLFSNPFFSKVPRFITEEDTLKNFYSFLKIYKKLKFVHYKEGVLKTRRK
;
A
#
# COMPACT_ATOMS: atom_id res chain seq x y z
N MET A 1 -16.90 -19.20 1.75
CA MET A 1 -15.80 -18.69 2.60
C MET A 1 -15.77 -17.20 2.37
N SER A 2 -15.93 -16.38 3.41
CA SER A 2 -16.03 -14.93 3.26
C SER A 2 -14.77 -14.35 2.64
N LYS A 3 -14.92 -13.34 1.77
CA LYS A 3 -13.81 -12.71 1.06
C LYS A 3 -13.46 -11.37 1.70
N TYR A 4 -12.93 -11.42 2.92
CA TYR A 4 -12.53 -10.20 3.63
C TYR A 4 -11.17 -9.69 3.16
N CYS A 5 -11.04 -8.38 3.01
CA CYS A 5 -9.84 -7.73 2.53
C CYS A 5 -8.78 -7.63 3.63
N PRO A 6 -7.58 -8.18 3.41
CA PRO A 6 -6.44 -7.87 4.25
C PRO A 6 -6.06 -6.38 4.14
N THR A 7 -5.79 -5.75 5.28
CA THR A 7 -5.31 -4.35 5.37
C THR A 7 -4.18 -4.03 4.39
N TRP A 8 -3.21 -4.93 4.25
CA TRP A 8 -2.04 -4.72 3.39
C TRP A 8 -2.39 -4.62 1.89
N ILE A 9 -3.54 -5.18 1.47
CA ILE A 9 -4.00 -5.07 0.07
C ILE A 9 -4.54 -3.68 -0.20
N ILE A 10 -5.29 -3.08 0.75
CA ILE A 10 -5.72 -1.68 0.65
C ILE A 10 -4.52 -0.73 0.61
N ASP A 11 -3.54 -0.99 1.47
CA ASP A 11 -2.30 -0.21 1.49
C ASP A 11 -1.60 -0.23 0.10
N CYS A 12 -1.48 -1.41 -0.51
CA CYS A 12 -0.95 -1.54 -1.88
C CYS A 12 -1.83 -0.84 -2.91
N ILE A 13 -3.15 -1.04 -2.88
CA ILE A 13 -4.08 -0.47 -3.86
C ILE A 13 -4.03 1.06 -3.85
N ILE A 14 -4.05 1.70 -2.68
CA ILE A 14 -3.96 3.16 -2.61
C ILE A 14 -2.61 3.65 -3.12
N ALA A 15 -1.50 2.95 -2.83
CA ALA A 15 -0.20 3.29 -3.39
C ALA A 15 -0.13 3.16 -4.92
N GLU A 16 -0.62 2.06 -5.48
CA GLU A 16 -0.66 1.86 -6.95
C GLU A 16 -1.59 2.88 -7.61
N ALA A 17 -2.75 3.17 -7.02
CA ALA A 17 -3.65 4.20 -7.53
C ALA A 17 -3.01 5.60 -7.47
N SER A 18 -2.19 5.90 -6.46
CA SER A 18 -1.41 7.13 -6.41
C SER A 18 -0.33 7.19 -7.48
N ILE A 19 0.34 6.07 -7.78
CA ILE A 19 1.31 5.99 -8.89
C ILE A 19 0.60 6.21 -10.22
N ASP A 20 -0.50 5.50 -10.47
CA ASP A 20 -1.33 5.67 -11.67
C ASP A 20 -1.78 7.12 -11.84
N PHE A 21 -2.20 7.79 -10.76
CA PHE A 21 -2.59 9.20 -10.81
C PHE A 21 -1.42 10.14 -11.16
N ILE A 22 -0.22 9.85 -10.66
CA ILE A 22 0.99 10.63 -10.97
C ILE A 22 1.42 10.42 -12.43
N GLU A 23 1.30 9.20 -12.96
CA GLU A 23 1.92 8.81 -14.23
C GLU A 23 0.99 8.84 -15.44
N LEU A 24 -0.31 8.55 -15.28
CA LEU A 24 -1.21 8.28 -16.42
C LEU A 24 -1.89 9.51 -17.01
N GLU A 25 -1.61 10.71 -16.52
CA GLU A 25 -2.20 11.99 -17.01
C GLU A 25 -3.75 11.97 -17.12
N VAL A 26 -4.41 11.12 -16.33
CA VAL A 26 -5.88 11.01 -16.27
C VAL A 26 -6.40 11.56 -14.95
N GLY A 27 -7.65 12.01 -14.96
CA GLY A 27 -8.30 12.55 -13.76
C GLY A 27 -8.39 11.55 -12.61
N LEU A 28 -8.24 12.04 -11.38
CA LEU A 28 -8.30 11.22 -10.17
C LEU A 28 -9.61 10.42 -10.07
N GLU A 29 -10.74 11.02 -10.45
CA GLU A 29 -12.06 10.37 -10.49
C GLU A 29 -12.03 9.05 -11.27
N PHE A 30 -11.37 9.04 -12.43
CA PHE A 30 -11.27 7.86 -13.30
C PHE A 30 -10.42 6.76 -12.65
N ILE A 31 -9.26 7.13 -12.10
CA ILE A 31 -8.39 6.20 -11.37
C ILE A 31 -9.12 5.61 -10.17
N SER A 32 -9.69 6.45 -9.31
CA SER A 32 -10.36 6.00 -8.09
C SER A 32 -11.56 5.10 -8.39
N LYS A 33 -12.33 5.40 -9.44
CA LYS A 33 -13.43 4.54 -9.88
C LYS A 33 -12.95 3.16 -10.32
N LYS A 34 -11.93 3.09 -11.18
CA LYS A 34 -11.31 1.83 -11.65
C LYS A 34 -10.91 0.93 -10.48
N TYR A 35 -10.19 1.48 -9.50
CA TYR A 35 -9.72 0.71 -8.33
C TYR A 35 -10.87 0.34 -7.37
N THR A 36 -11.83 1.23 -7.16
CA THR A 36 -13.01 0.97 -6.31
C THR A 36 -13.88 -0.15 -6.87
N GLU A 37 -14.13 -0.16 -8.18
CA GLU A 37 -14.87 -1.25 -8.84
C GLU A 37 -14.08 -2.57 -8.77
N GLY A 38 -12.78 -2.53 -9.08
CA GLY A 38 -11.92 -3.70 -9.01
C GLY A 38 -11.89 -4.36 -7.64
N ILE A 39 -11.77 -3.57 -6.58
CA ILE A 39 -11.70 -4.12 -5.22
C ILE A 39 -13.04 -4.69 -4.74
N ARG A 40 -14.16 -4.03 -5.04
CA ARG A 40 -15.51 -4.48 -4.68
C ARG A 40 -15.92 -5.77 -5.39
N ASN A 41 -15.33 -6.05 -6.55
CA ASN A 41 -15.54 -7.33 -7.24
C ASN A 41 -14.83 -8.50 -6.55
N ILE A 42 -13.86 -8.22 -5.66
CA ILE A 42 -13.04 -9.25 -5.01
C ILE A 42 -13.40 -9.40 -3.53
N TYR A 43 -13.66 -8.30 -2.82
CA TYR A 43 -13.82 -8.27 -1.36
C TYR A 43 -15.19 -7.77 -0.91
N GLU A 44 -15.64 -8.30 0.24
CA GLU A 44 -16.98 -8.10 0.80
C GLU A 44 -17.05 -7.02 1.90
N ASP A 45 -15.92 -6.45 2.34
CA ASP A 45 -15.83 -5.57 3.53
C ASP A 45 -15.04 -4.27 3.27
N VAL A 46 -15.17 -3.73 2.06
CA VAL A 46 -14.38 -2.57 1.57
C VAL A 46 -15.24 -1.32 1.34
N GLU A 47 -16.46 -1.27 1.86
CA GLU A 47 -17.39 -0.15 1.69
C GLU A 47 -16.85 1.16 2.27
N ASN A 48 -16.10 1.06 3.37
CA ASN A 48 -15.55 2.21 4.09
C ASN A 48 -14.25 2.76 3.48
N VAL A 49 -13.71 2.12 2.44
CA VAL A 49 -12.46 2.55 1.82
C VAL A 49 -12.77 3.59 0.74
N ASN A 50 -12.41 4.84 1.01
CA ASN A 50 -12.48 5.89 0.01
C ASN A 50 -11.16 6.01 -0.76
N ILE A 51 -11.06 5.34 -1.91
CA ILE A 51 -9.85 5.37 -2.74
C ILE A 51 -9.52 6.77 -3.25
N TYR A 52 -10.53 7.58 -3.59
CA TYR A 52 -10.31 8.95 -4.04
C TYR A 52 -9.61 9.78 -2.96
N GLU A 53 -10.18 9.79 -1.76
CA GLU A 53 -9.60 10.56 -0.66
C GLU A 53 -8.26 9.98 -0.21
N GLY A 54 -8.10 8.66 -0.26
CA GLY A 54 -6.83 7.99 0.01
C GLY A 54 -5.72 8.42 -0.94
N VAL A 55 -5.97 8.42 -2.24
CA VAL A 55 -4.99 8.83 -3.25
C VAL A 55 -4.65 10.30 -3.12
N LYS A 56 -5.67 11.17 -3.00
CA LYS A 56 -5.48 12.61 -2.81
C LYS A 56 -4.57 12.90 -1.62
N ARG A 57 -4.91 12.35 -0.45
CA ARG A 57 -4.14 12.59 0.77
C ARG A 57 -2.75 11.95 0.72
N MET A 58 -2.59 10.82 0.05
CA MET A 58 -1.28 10.19 -0.15
C MET A 58 -0.34 11.07 -0.98
N VAL A 59 -0.86 11.69 -2.05
CA VAL A 59 -0.07 12.59 -2.91
C VAL A 59 0.21 13.91 -2.21
N GLU A 60 -0.79 14.51 -1.55
CA GLU A 60 -0.59 15.69 -0.68
C GLU A 60 0.47 15.42 0.38
N PHE A 61 0.46 14.22 0.97
CA PHE A 61 1.47 13.80 1.93
C PHE A 61 2.87 13.75 1.31
N CYS A 62 3.02 13.20 0.11
CA CYS A 62 4.30 13.17 -0.60
C CYS A 62 4.85 14.57 -0.87
N VAL A 63 3.99 15.53 -1.23
CA VAL A 63 4.35 16.94 -1.39
C VAL A 63 4.80 17.53 -0.05
N SER A 64 4.05 17.28 1.03
CA SER A 64 4.36 17.82 2.37
C SER A 64 5.68 17.33 2.94
N GLU A 65 6.12 16.13 2.57
CA GLU A 65 7.39 15.53 2.99
C GLU A 65 8.54 15.80 1.99
N GLU A 66 8.33 16.69 1.01
CA GLU A 66 9.31 17.07 -0.02
C GLU A 66 9.84 15.87 -0.82
N ILE A 67 9.01 14.82 -1.01
CA ILE A 67 9.38 13.63 -1.78
C ILE A 67 9.39 13.94 -3.29
N ASN A 68 8.44 14.79 -3.72
CA ASN A 68 8.34 15.38 -5.07
C ASN A 68 8.59 14.36 -6.20
N GLU A 69 9.66 14.54 -6.98
CA GLU A 69 10.02 13.69 -8.13
C GLU A 69 10.29 12.22 -7.77
N ASN A 70 10.53 11.90 -6.50
CA ASN A 70 10.75 10.53 -6.04
C ASN A 70 9.46 9.83 -5.57
N SER A 71 8.29 10.46 -5.72
CA SER A 71 7.03 9.96 -5.16
C SER A 71 6.69 8.57 -5.68
N ASN A 72 6.82 8.34 -6.99
CA ASN A 72 6.57 7.02 -7.59
C ASN A 72 7.50 5.94 -7.03
N ILE A 73 8.80 6.24 -6.86
CA ILE A 73 9.78 5.31 -6.27
C ILE A 73 9.36 4.96 -4.85
N ILE A 74 9.06 5.95 -4.01
CA ILE A 74 8.72 5.73 -2.60
C ILE A 74 7.39 4.99 -2.44
N LEU A 75 6.38 5.34 -3.23
CA LEU A 75 5.08 4.64 -3.24
C LEU A 75 5.24 3.19 -3.69
N SER A 76 6.07 2.93 -4.70
CA SER A 76 6.39 1.57 -5.15
C SER A 76 7.12 0.79 -4.05
N GLN A 77 8.07 1.41 -3.35
CA GLN A 77 8.74 0.77 -2.20
C GLN A 77 7.77 0.50 -1.04
N PHE A 78 6.79 1.37 -0.81
CA PHE A 78 5.75 1.14 0.18
C PHE A 78 4.85 -0.03 -0.21
N SER A 79 4.34 -0.06 -1.44
CA SER A 79 3.54 -1.15 -2.00
C SER A 79 4.29 -2.48 -1.87
N TYR A 80 5.56 -2.51 -2.28
CA TYR A 80 6.44 -3.67 -2.12
C TYR A 80 6.57 -4.12 -0.67
N TYR A 81 6.89 -3.19 0.24
CA TYR A 81 7.04 -3.50 1.66
C TYR A 81 5.77 -4.10 2.24
N LYS A 82 4.60 -3.57 1.92
CA LYS A 82 3.31 -4.03 2.47
C LYS A 82 2.91 -5.40 1.90
N PHE A 83 3.20 -5.64 0.63
CA PHE A 83 2.99 -6.93 -0.02
C PHE A 83 3.85 -8.02 0.64
N TYR A 84 5.16 -7.81 0.71
CA TYR A 84 6.11 -8.86 1.13
C TYR A 84 6.38 -8.94 2.62
N PHE A 85 6.03 -7.92 3.42
CA PHE A 85 6.38 -7.88 4.84
C PHE A 85 5.17 -7.60 5.72
N VAL A 86 5.09 -8.34 6.82
CA VAL A 86 4.16 -8.02 7.92
C VAL A 86 4.73 -6.86 8.74
N ASN A 87 6.06 -6.85 8.93
CA ASN A 87 6.82 -5.80 9.58
C ASN A 87 8.29 -5.88 9.14
N LYS A 88 9.13 -4.93 9.56
CA LYS A 88 10.55 -4.82 9.19
C LYS A 88 11.40 -6.08 9.40
N ASN A 89 10.98 -7.00 10.27
CA ASN A 89 11.70 -8.22 10.64
C ASN A 89 11.02 -9.50 10.12
N THR A 90 9.81 -9.40 9.55
CA THR A 90 8.99 -10.58 9.23
C THR A 90 8.44 -10.49 7.82
N GLN A 91 8.90 -11.40 6.96
CA GLN A 91 8.32 -11.62 5.63
C GLN A 91 6.93 -12.26 5.74
N ARG A 92 6.07 -11.91 4.78
CA ARG A 92 4.72 -12.47 4.64
C ARG A 92 4.82 -13.88 4.07
N ASN A 93 4.12 -14.81 4.70
CA ASN A 93 4.00 -16.18 4.21
C ASN A 93 2.82 -16.29 3.26
N PHE A 94 3.08 -16.66 1.99
CA PHE A 94 2.06 -16.92 0.98
C PHE A 94 1.77 -18.42 0.80
N SER A 95 2.63 -19.32 1.30
CA SER A 95 2.48 -20.78 1.17
C SER A 95 1.73 -21.37 2.36
N THR A 96 0.50 -20.93 2.57
CA THR A 96 -0.37 -21.49 3.61
C THR A 96 -1.23 -22.63 3.05
N LEU A 97 -1.11 -23.84 3.61
CA LEU A 97 -1.85 -25.04 3.16
C LEU A 97 -3.36 -24.98 3.42
N PHE A 98 -3.79 -24.21 4.42
CA PHE A 98 -5.17 -24.22 4.94
C PHE A 98 -5.91 -22.88 4.81
N SER A 99 -5.29 -21.89 4.16
CA SER A 99 -5.90 -20.58 3.96
C SER A 99 -5.40 -19.93 2.69
N ASN A 100 -6.21 -19.05 2.10
CA ASN A 100 -5.75 -18.18 1.04
C ASN A 100 -5.17 -16.90 1.68
N PRO A 101 -3.89 -16.56 1.45
CA PRO A 101 -3.24 -15.39 2.06
C PRO A 101 -3.82 -14.04 1.61
N PHE A 102 -4.59 -14.03 0.51
CA PHE A 102 -5.25 -12.85 -0.02
C PHE A 102 -6.61 -12.57 0.64
N PHE A 103 -7.10 -13.45 1.51
CA PHE A 103 -8.32 -13.21 2.29
C PHE A 103 -8.03 -13.16 3.78
N SER A 104 -8.56 -12.15 4.47
CA SER A 104 -8.54 -12.06 5.92
C SER A 104 -9.54 -13.06 6.51
N LYS A 105 -9.23 -13.58 7.70
CA LYS A 105 -10.15 -14.47 8.45
C LYS A 105 -11.32 -13.71 9.07
N VAL A 106 -11.16 -12.41 9.30
CA VAL A 106 -12.13 -11.52 9.92
C VAL A 106 -12.24 -10.23 9.12
N PRO A 107 -13.40 -9.56 9.12
CA PRO A 107 -13.57 -8.29 8.43
C PRO A 107 -12.61 -7.24 8.99
N ARG A 108 -12.08 -6.41 8.10
CA ARG A 108 -11.13 -5.34 8.42
C ARG A 108 -11.77 -4.04 7.95
N PHE A 109 -12.51 -3.38 8.83
CA PHE A 109 -13.12 -2.07 8.58
C PHE A 109 -12.06 -0.96 8.48
N ILE A 110 -11.21 -1.06 7.47
CA ILE A 110 -10.09 -0.17 7.24
C ILE A 110 -10.56 1.09 6.52
N THR A 111 -9.89 2.19 6.84
CA THR A 111 -10.09 3.49 6.21
C THR A 111 -8.85 3.91 5.42
N GLU A 112 -9.01 4.88 4.53
CA GLU A 112 -7.89 5.52 3.86
C GLU A 112 -6.93 6.21 4.85
N GLU A 113 -7.44 6.73 5.96
CA GLU A 113 -6.64 7.31 7.05
C GLU A 113 -5.67 6.28 7.67
N ASP A 114 -6.11 5.02 7.83
CA ASP A 114 -5.24 3.95 8.33
C ASP A 114 -4.08 3.68 7.36
N THR A 115 -4.34 3.80 6.06
CA THR A 115 -3.32 3.65 5.03
C THR A 115 -2.28 4.77 5.09
N LEU A 116 -2.70 6.01 5.33
CA LEU A 116 -1.77 7.14 5.52
C LEU A 116 -0.89 6.96 6.76
N LYS A 117 -1.47 6.51 7.89
CA LYS A 117 -0.68 6.18 9.11
C LYS A 117 0.34 5.08 8.84
N ASN A 118 -0.03 4.08 8.05
CA ASN A 118 0.87 3.01 7.63
C ASN A 118 2.00 3.53 6.73
N PHE A 119 1.68 4.41 5.78
CA PHE A 119 2.68 5.04 4.90
C PHE A 119 3.67 5.90 5.70
N TYR A 120 3.18 6.72 6.62
CA TYR A 120 4.04 7.51 7.51
C TYR A 120 4.96 6.64 8.36
N SER A 121 4.44 5.53 8.90
CA SER A 121 5.22 4.55 9.66
C SER A 121 6.30 3.90 8.79
N PHE A 122 5.97 3.56 7.54
CA PHE A 122 6.92 3.05 6.56
C PHE A 122 8.01 4.10 6.25
N LEU A 123 7.65 5.35 6.01
CA LEU A 123 8.62 6.42 5.70
C LEU A 123 9.64 6.63 6.81
N LYS A 124 9.24 6.53 8.08
CA LYS A 124 10.18 6.56 9.22
C LYS A 124 11.19 5.42 9.15
N ILE A 125 10.75 4.23 8.80
CA ILE A 125 11.63 3.07 8.59
C ILE A 125 12.53 3.31 7.37
N TYR A 126 11.96 3.82 6.28
CA TYR A 126 12.65 4.15 5.04
C TYR A 126 13.82 5.12 5.25
N LYS A 127 13.53 6.27 5.86
CA LYS A 127 14.53 7.31 6.18
C LYS A 127 15.62 6.77 7.12
N LYS A 128 15.27 5.94 8.10
CA LYS A 128 16.23 5.39 9.07
C LYS A 128 17.17 4.33 8.49
N LEU A 129 16.68 3.52 7.55
CA LEU A 129 17.43 2.36 7.05
C LEU A 129 18.38 2.68 5.88
N LYS A 130 18.40 3.92 5.36
CA LYS A 130 19.13 4.29 4.13
C LYS A 130 18.97 3.18 3.07
N PHE A 131 17.73 2.89 2.69
CA PHE A 131 17.42 1.81 1.76
C PHE A 131 18.36 1.89 0.54
N VAL A 132 19.31 0.95 0.47
CA VAL A 132 20.09 0.70 -0.74
C VAL A 132 19.08 0.19 -1.75
N HIS A 133 19.00 0.84 -2.92
CA HIS A 133 18.09 0.48 -4.00
C HIS A 133 17.87 -1.02 -4.08
N TYR A 134 16.60 -1.42 -3.93
CA TYR A 134 16.17 -2.80 -3.82
C TYR A 134 16.27 -3.49 -5.18
N LYS A 135 17.49 -3.79 -5.63
CA LYS A 135 17.73 -4.46 -6.91
C LYS A 135 17.68 -5.99 -6.81
N GLU A 136 17.59 -6.58 -5.61
CA GLU A 136 17.83 -8.03 -5.42
C GLU A 136 17.02 -8.72 -4.30
N GLY A 137 15.86 -8.22 -3.88
CA GLY A 137 14.98 -9.08 -3.06
C GLY A 137 15.40 -9.31 -1.60
N VAL A 138 16.39 -8.58 -1.06
CA VAL A 138 16.84 -8.76 0.34
C VAL A 138 16.97 -7.42 1.06
N LEU A 139 16.23 -7.27 2.17
CA LEU A 139 16.43 -6.20 3.15
C LEU A 139 17.78 -6.42 3.85
N LYS A 140 18.87 -5.85 3.31
CA LYS A 140 20.13 -5.74 4.06
C LYS A 140 20.09 -4.46 4.88
N THR A 141 19.83 -4.59 6.17
CA THR A 141 20.14 -3.53 7.13
C THR A 141 21.66 -3.37 7.16
N ARG A 142 22.17 -2.14 7.01
CA ARG A 142 23.58 -1.86 7.37
C ARG A 142 23.72 -2.19 8.85
N ARG A 143 24.32 -3.35 9.17
CA ARG A 143 24.87 -3.58 10.50
C ARG A 143 25.97 -2.53 10.67
N LYS A 144 25.81 -1.66 11.67
CA LYS A 144 26.91 -0.86 12.20
C LYS A 144 27.92 -1.80 12.84
#